data_AF-A0A956HE71-F1
#
_entry.id   AF-A0A956HE71-F1
#
_cell.length_a   1.000
_cell.length_b   1.000
_cell.length_c   1.000
_cell.angle_alpha   90.00
_cell.angle_beta   90.00
_cell.angle_gamma   90.00
#
_symmetry.space_group_name_H-M   'P 1'
#
loop_
_entity.id
_entity.type
_entity.pdbx_description
1 polymer ?
#
loop_
_entity_poly.entity_id
_entity_poly.type
_entity_poly.pdbx_seq_one_letter_code
_entity_poly.pdbx_strand_id
1 'polypeptide(L)'
;MPLTVATCQFPVSAAPRQNLRHIVRLLRIARDRGAQLAHFPECALSGYAGVDLPSYRGYDWTEHEACAREVMAAAAAHKLWVVLGAAHRLSGRHKPHNSLYIIDDRGQLVDRYDKMFCASGPDGKGVELAHFTPGDHLCLFSVGGVRCGALICHEYRYPELYRAYKQRGAQLVLHSFHAGNLTPARHEALRAQVGEGLARVNHGATLPEITMRAGMHASASNNYVWISCANTSARESCWSAFMVRPDGVITGQLRRNTAGALLTRVDPRARFYDSTVAWRDRAMRGVLHSGALVDDPRSADRTRL
;
A
#
# COMPACT_ATOMS: atom_id res chain seq x y z
N MET A 1 20.00 6.19 -10.48
CA MET A 1 19.34 6.80 -11.65
C MET A 1 17.87 7.01 -11.28
N PRO A 2 17.06 7.81 -11.99
CA PRO A 2 15.62 7.85 -11.73
C PRO A 2 15.00 6.47 -11.98
N LEU A 3 13.98 6.14 -11.20
CA LEU A 3 13.23 4.88 -11.25
C LEU A 3 11.85 5.12 -11.86
N THR A 4 11.48 4.42 -12.92
CA THR A 4 10.11 4.48 -13.44
C THR A 4 9.23 3.44 -12.75
N VAL A 5 8.21 3.91 -12.04
CA VAL A 5 7.25 3.10 -11.27
C VAL A 5 5.91 3.03 -12.01
N ALA A 6 5.40 1.83 -12.23
CA ALA A 6 4.01 1.58 -12.63
C ALA A 6 3.16 1.33 -11.38
N THR A 7 2.35 2.32 -11.00
CA THR A 7 1.36 2.17 -9.93
C THR A 7 0.08 1.60 -10.54
N CYS A 8 -0.25 0.36 -10.19
CA CYS A 8 -1.29 -0.43 -10.84
C CYS A 8 -2.61 -0.40 -10.06
N GLN A 9 -3.72 -0.54 -10.78
CA GLN A 9 -5.02 -0.89 -10.21
C GLN A 9 -5.79 -1.83 -11.14
N PHE A 10 -6.63 -2.67 -10.56
CA PHE A 10 -7.58 -3.52 -11.27
C PHE A 10 -8.68 -3.95 -10.29
N PRO A 11 -9.82 -4.51 -10.76
CA PRO A 11 -10.88 -4.97 -9.87
C PRO A 11 -10.44 -6.28 -9.21
N VAL A 12 -9.84 -6.17 -8.01
CA VAL A 12 -9.47 -7.33 -7.19
C VAL A 12 -10.74 -8.14 -6.88
N SER A 13 -10.63 -9.46 -6.94
CA SER A 13 -11.72 -10.40 -6.61
C SER A 13 -11.21 -11.54 -5.72
N ALA A 14 -12.11 -12.43 -5.30
CA ALA A 14 -11.76 -13.63 -4.53
C ALA A 14 -10.99 -14.70 -5.31
N ALA A 15 -10.87 -14.59 -6.63
CA ALA A 15 -10.38 -15.66 -7.50
C ALA A 15 -8.94 -15.40 -7.99
N PRO A 16 -7.92 -16.10 -7.45
CA PRO A 16 -6.50 -15.85 -7.76
C PRO A 16 -6.19 -15.90 -9.25
N ARG A 17 -6.76 -16.88 -9.97
CA ARG A 17 -6.59 -17.01 -11.42
C ARG A 17 -7.13 -15.82 -12.20
N GLN A 18 -8.22 -15.20 -11.74
CA GLN A 18 -8.77 -14.00 -12.38
C GLN A 18 -7.88 -12.80 -12.14
N ASN A 19 -7.43 -12.62 -10.89
CA ASN A 19 -6.52 -11.56 -10.49
C ASN A 19 -5.17 -11.67 -11.24
N LEU A 20 -4.63 -12.88 -11.37
CA LEU A 20 -3.40 -13.17 -12.12
C LEU A 20 -3.47 -12.64 -13.55
N ARG A 21 -4.60 -12.83 -14.26
CA ARG A 21 -4.76 -12.32 -15.64
C ARG A 21 -4.64 -10.80 -15.69
N HIS A 22 -5.17 -10.08 -14.70
CA HIS A 22 -4.99 -8.64 -14.59
C HIS A 22 -3.54 -8.27 -14.30
N ILE A 23 -2.91 -8.95 -13.35
CA ILE A 23 -1.52 -8.71 -12.93
C ILE A 23 -0.57 -8.90 -14.11
N VAL A 24 -0.61 -10.05 -14.79
CA VAL A 24 0.27 -10.34 -15.95
C VAL A 24 0.04 -9.33 -17.08
N ARG A 25 -1.22 -8.98 -17.38
CA ARG A 25 -1.53 -7.94 -18.38
C ARG A 25 -0.91 -6.60 -18.01
N LEU A 26 -0.99 -6.20 -16.74
CA LEU A 26 -0.44 -4.93 -16.25
C LEU A 26 1.09 -4.94 -16.19
N LEU A 27 1.72 -6.09 -15.88
CA LEU A 27 3.17 -6.25 -15.98
C LEU A 27 3.65 -6.04 -17.42
N ARG A 28 2.96 -6.62 -18.41
CA ARG A 28 3.26 -6.38 -19.83
C ARG A 28 3.15 -4.89 -20.19
N ILE A 29 2.05 -4.23 -19.78
CA ILE A 29 1.84 -2.78 -20.02
C ILE A 29 2.94 -1.96 -19.34
N ALA A 30 3.32 -2.30 -18.11
CA ALA A 30 4.37 -1.62 -17.37
C ALA A 30 5.71 -1.73 -18.10
N ARG A 31 6.07 -2.94 -18.54
CA ARG A 31 7.28 -3.21 -19.33
C ARG A 31 7.29 -2.45 -20.66
N ASP A 32 6.19 -2.50 -21.41
CA ASP A 32 6.09 -1.83 -22.72
C ASP A 32 6.19 -0.31 -22.61
N ARG A 33 5.87 0.24 -21.43
CA ARG A 33 5.97 1.68 -21.12
C ARG A 33 7.24 2.04 -20.36
N GLY A 34 8.22 1.13 -20.27
CA GLY A 34 9.53 1.40 -19.68
C GLY A 34 9.55 1.51 -18.15
N ALA A 35 8.60 0.89 -17.45
CA ALA A 35 8.69 0.73 -16.01
C ALA A 35 9.87 -0.18 -15.64
N GLN A 36 10.38 0.01 -14.43
CA GLN A 36 11.36 -0.86 -13.79
C GLN A 36 10.78 -1.56 -12.56
N LEU A 37 9.72 -0.97 -11.98
CA LEU A 37 8.98 -1.53 -10.85
C LEU A 37 7.48 -1.40 -11.09
N ALA A 38 6.74 -2.49 -10.89
CA ALA A 38 5.28 -2.52 -10.87
C ALA A 38 4.77 -2.73 -9.43
N HIS A 39 3.88 -1.85 -8.98
CA HIS A 39 3.32 -1.86 -7.64
C HIS A 39 1.82 -2.11 -7.70
N PHE A 40 1.35 -3.16 -7.01
CA PHE A 40 -0.03 -3.62 -7.03
C PHE A 40 -0.79 -3.34 -5.72
N PRO A 41 -2.14 -3.35 -5.76
CA PRO A 41 -2.99 -3.15 -4.59
C PRO A 41 -2.79 -4.18 -3.46
N GLU A 42 -3.31 -3.85 -2.28
CA GLU A 42 -3.38 -4.77 -1.13
C GLU A 42 -4.22 -5.99 -1.51
N CYS A 43 -3.77 -7.18 -1.10
CA CYS A 43 -4.42 -8.46 -1.44
C CYS A 43 -4.72 -8.66 -2.93
N ALA A 44 -3.98 -7.99 -3.83
CA ALA A 44 -4.19 -8.04 -5.27
C ALA A 44 -4.31 -9.46 -5.82
N LEU A 45 -3.44 -10.39 -5.40
CA LEU A 45 -3.53 -11.77 -5.86
C LEU A 45 -4.64 -12.55 -5.13
N SER A 46 -4.76 -12.38 -3.82
CA SER A 46 -5.56 -13.27 -2.98
C SER A 46 -7.04 -12.96 -2.92
N GLY A 47 -7.43 -11.71 -3.17
CA GLY A 47 -8.67 -11.14 -2.66
C GLY A 47 -8.55 -10.81 -1.17
N TYR A 48 -9.33 -9.85 -0.69
CA TYR A 48 -9.29 -9.34 0.67
C TYR A 48 -10.40 -9.97 1.54
N ALA A 49 -10.00 -10.76 2.54
CA ALA A 49 -10.94 -11.44 3.44
C ALA A 49 -11.81 -10.45 4.23
N GLY A 50 -13.10 -10.74 4.34
CA GLY A 50 -14.12 -9.84 4.88
C GLY A 50 -14.72 -8.88 3.84
N VAL A 51 -14.15 -8.82 2.63
CA VAL A 51 -14.65 -7.97 1.54
C VAL A 51 -14.90 -8.79 0.28
N ASP A 52 -13.86 -9.32 -0.35
CA ASP A 52 -13.99 -10.07 -1.61
C ASP A 52 -14.40 -11.53 -1.35
N LEU A 53 -14.00 -12.07 -0.21
CA LEU A 53 -14.32 -13.41 0.26
C LEU A 53 -14.62 -13.40 1.77
N PRO A 54 -15.46 -14.32 2.29
CA PRO A 54 -15.80 -14.31 3.71
C PRO A 54 -14.61 -14.57 4.65
N SER A 55 -13.71 -15.50 4.28
CA SER A 55 -12.49 -15.83 5.02
C SER A 55 -11.56 -16.71 4.16
N TYR A 56 -10.34 -16.97 4.62
CA TYR A 56 -9.44 -17.95 3.99
C TYR A 56 -9.71 -19.42 4.40
N ARG A 57 -10.81 -19.71 5.10
CA ARG A 57 -11.20 -21.10 5.39
C ARG A 57 -11.63 -21.80 4.10
N GLY A 58 -10.98 -22.91 3.76
CA GLY A 58 -11.24 -23.62 2.50
C GLY A 58 -10.69 -22.90 1.26
N TYR A 59 -9.85 -21.88 1.45
CA TYR A 59 -9.19 -21.19 0.35
C TYR A 59 -8.18 -22.11 -0.35
N ASP A 60 -8.17 -22.07 -1.68
CA ASP A 60 -7.27 -22.88 -2.49
C ASP A 60 -5.86 -22.28 -2.52
N TRP A 61 -5.08 -22.63 -1.49
CA TRP A 61 -3.70 -22.19 -1.35
C TRP A 61 -2.79 -22.78 -2.44
N THR A 62 -3.10 -23.96 -2.97
CA THR A 62 -2.33 -24.58 -4.05
C THR A 62 -2.44 -23.73 -5.32
N GLU A 63 -3.66 -23.32 -5.68
CA GLU A 63 -3.90 -22.42 -6.81
C GLU A 63 -3.29 -21.03 -6.58
N HIS A 64 -3.39 -20.51 -5.36
CA HIS A 64 -2.76 -19.25 -4.98
C HIS A 64 -1.24 -19.28 -5.18
N GLU A 65 -0.57 -20.31 -4.69
CA GLU A 65 0.88 -20.48 -4.82
C GLU A 65 1.30 -20.72 -6.28
N ALA A 66 0.49 -21.44 -7.06
CA ALA A 66 0.70 -21.57 -8.50
C ALA A 66 0.62 -20.20 -9.21
N CYS A 67 -0.42 -19.41 -8.92
CA CYS A 67 -0.55 -18.07 -9.48
C CYS A 67 0.60 -17.13 -9.04
N ALA A 68 1.04 -17.20 -7.79
CA ALA A 68 2.19 -16.42 -7.31
C ALA A 68 3.47 -16.74 -8.09
N ARG A 69 3.74 -18.04 -8.35
CA ARG A 69 4.87 -18.47 -9.19
C ARG A 69 4.77 -17.97 -10.63
N GLU A 70 3.56 -17.89 -11.20
CA GLU A 70 3.35 -17.30 -12.52
C GLU A 70 3.60 -15.78 -12.55
N VAL A 71 3.26 -15.06 -11.47
CA VAL A 71 3.65 -13.64 -11.34
C VAL A 71 5.17 -13.50 -11.27
N MET A 72 5.85 -14.36 -10.50
CA MET A 72 7.32 -14.39 -10.40
C MET A 72 7.98 -14.67 -11.76
N ALA A 73 7.47 -15.65 -12.51
CA ALA A 73 7.95 -15.93 -13.85
C ALA A 73 7.72 -14.76 -14.82
N ALA A 74 6.58 -14.09 -14.73
CA ALA A 74 6.28 -12.90 -15.52
C ALA A 74 7.20 -11.71 -15.15
N ALA A 75 7.53 -11.53 -13.87
CA ALA A 75 8.49 -10.53 -13.40
C ALA A 75 9.87 -10.75 -14.06
N ALA A 76 10.38 -11.99 -14.02
CA ALA A 76 11.64 -12.37 -14.67
C ALA A 76 11.61 -12.13 -16.20
N ALA A 77 10.55 -12.61 -16.87
CA ALA A 77 10.40 -12.47 -18.32
C ALA A 77 10.31 -11.00 -18.78
N HIS A 78 9.81 -10.11 -17.92
CA HIS A 78 9.68 -8.69 -18.21
C HIS A 78 10.80 -7.84 -17.60
N LYS A 79 11.73 -8.44 -16.83
CA LYS A 79 12.80 -7.75 -16.10
C LYS A 79 12.25 -6.60 -15.24
N LEU A 80 11.16 -6.88 -14.53
CA LEU A 80 10.47 -5.94 -13.66
C LEU A 80 10.60 -6.37 -12.22
N TRP A 81 10.91 -5.42 -11.34
CA TRP A 81 10.58 -5.58 -9.93
C TRP A 81 9.07 -5.53 -9.74
N VAL A 82 8.55 -6.34 -8.83
CA VAL A 82 7.11 -6.40 -8.54
C VAL A 82 6.88 -6.34 -7.04
N VAL A 83 6.02 -5.41 -6.62
CA VAL A 83 5.44 -5.39 -5.28
C VAL A 83 4.00 -5.83 -5.37
N LEU A 84 3.75 -7.06 -4.93
CA LEU A 84 2.48 -7.75 -5.10
C LEU A 84 1.77 -7.91 -3.75
N GLY A 85 0.57 -7.33 -3.62
CA GLY A 85 -0.30 -7.64 -2.48
C GLY A 85 -0.88 -9.05 -2.56
N ALA A 86 -0.75 -9.80 -1.47
CA ALA A 86 -1.24 -11.17 -1.35
C ALA A 86 -1.41 -11.54 0.13
N ALA A 87 -2.32 -12.46 0.42
CA ALA A 87 -2.29 -13.17 1.69
C ALA A 87 -1.16 -14.20 1.70
N HIS A 88 -0.41 -14.27 2.81
CA HIS A 88 0.64 -15.28 2.99
C HIS A 88 0.21 -16.34 3.99
N ARG A 89 0.13 -17.59 3.54
CA ARG A 89 -0.22 -18.72 4.39
C ARG A 89 0.88 -19.01 5.41
N LEU A 90 0.50 -19.10 6.68
CA LEU A 90 1.36 -19.61 7.75
C LEU A 90 1.14 -21.11 7.97
N SER A 91 2.15 -21.76 8.53
CA SER A 91 2.06 -23.17 8.93
C SER A 91 1.05 -23.38 10.07
N GLY A 92 0.64 -24.63 10.28
CA GLY A 92 -0.27 -24.97 11.37
C GLY A 92 -1.66 -24.35 11.25
N ARG A 93 -2.19 -23.84 12.38
CA ARG A 93 -3.54 -23.26 12.50
C ARG A 93 -3.53 -21.73 12.61
N HIS A 94 -2.44 -21.08 12.19
CA HIS A 94 -2.32 -19.63 12.23
C HIS A 94 -3.10 -18.98 11.08
N LYS A 95 -3.69 -17.80 11.34
CA LYS A 95 -4.28 -16.96 10.29
C LYS A 95 -3.15 -16.48 9.37
N PRO A 96 -3.38 -16.32 8.06
CA PRO A 96 -2.36 -15.80 7.15
C PRO A 96 -1.93 -14.37 7.51
N HIS A 97 -0.83 -13.90 6.94
CA HIS A 97 -0.50 -12.47 6.93
C HIS A 97 -1.17 -11.76 5.75
N ASN A 98 -1.43 -10.46 5.90
CA ASN A 98 -1.69 -9.55 4.78
C ASN A 98 -0.33 -8.99 4.35
N SER A 99 0.14 -9.37 3.16
CA SER A 99 1.54 -9.22 2.78
C SER A 99 1.74 -8.49 1.47
N LEU A 100 2.88 -7.82 1.33
CA LEU A 100 3.46 -7.41 0.07
C LEU A 100 4.68 -8.29 -0.24
N TYR A 101 4.59 -9.08 -1.29
CA TYR A 101 5.71 -9.84 -1.84
C TYR A 101 6.62 -8.91 -2.63
N ILE A 102 7.89 -8.86 -2.27
CA ILE A 102 8.92 -8.10 -2.98
C ILE A 102 9.64 -9.07 -3.91
N ILE A 103 9.29 -9.00 -5.20
CA ILE A 103 9.82 -9.87 -6.23
C ILE A 103 10.82 -9.05 -7.07
N ASP A 104 12.02 -9.56 -7.25
CA ASP A 104 13.06 -8.90 -8.06
C ASP A 104 12.85 -9.11 -9.58
N ASP A 105 13.70 -8.46 -10.38
CA ASP A 105 13.68 -8.55 -11.85
C ASP A 105 14.17 -9.91 -12.40
N ARG A 106 14.58 -10.84 -11.53
CA ARG A 106 14.90 -12.24 -11.84
C ARG A 106 13.76 -13.18 -11.43
N GLY A 107 12.66 -12.65 -10.91
CA GLY A 107 11.51 -13.42 -10.46
C GLY A 107 11.72 -14.10 -9.11
N GLN A 108 12.66 -13.63 -8.28
CA GLN A 108 12.89 -14.17 -6.93
C GLN A 108 12.10 -13.36 -5.90
N LEU A 109 11.46 -14.05 -4.95
CA LEU A 109 10.88 -13.40 -3.77
C LEU A 109 12.02 -13.05 -2.81
N VAL A 110 12.52 -11.81 -2.90
CA VAL A 110 13.72 -11.37 -2.17
C VAL A 110 13.41 -10.83 -0.78
N ASP A 111 12.17 -10.41 -0.55
CA ASP A 111 11.68 -9.97 0.76
C ASP A 111 10.14 -10.05 0.82
N ARG A 112 9.58 -9.91 2.01
CA ARG A 112 8.13 -9.85 2.24
C ARG A 112 7.83 -8.88 3.37
N TYR A 113 6.95 -7.91 3.10
CA TYR A 113 6.37 -7.08 4.15
C TYR A 113 5.06 -7.68 4.64
N ASP A 114 4.90 -7.91 5.94
CA ASP A 114 3.66 -8.35 6.56
C ASP A 114 3.04 -7.19 7.36
N LYS A 115 1.77 -6.85 7.10
CA LYS A 115 1.08 -5.71 7.72
C LYS A 115 1.19 -5.78 9.24
N MET A 116 1.79 -4.77 9.85
CA MET A 116 2.08 -4.75 11.29
C MET A 116 0.87 -4.26 12.10
N PHE A 117 0.12 -3.30 11.56
CA PHE A 117 -1.06 -2.73 12.23
C PHE A 117 -2.34 -3.10 11.49
N CYS A 118 -2.86 -4.29 11.80
CA CYS A 118 -4.15 -4.75 11.31
C CYS A 118 -5.30 -3.97 11.96
N ALA A 119 -6.28 -3.53 11.17
CA ALA A 119 -7.42 -2.78 11.69
C ALA A 119 -8.31 -3.64 12.63
N SER A 120 -8.80 -3.01 13.70
CA SER A 120 -9.74 -3.57 14.67
C SER A 120 -10.96 -2.67 14.84
N GLY A 121 -12.12 -3.26 15.13
CA GLY A 121 -13.35 -2.55 15.49
C GLY A 121 -13.34 -2.03 16.94
N PRO A 122 -14.27 -1.14 17.31
CA PRO A 122 -14.36 -0.54 18.65
C PRO A 122 -14.56 -1.55 19.80
N ASP A 123 -15.05 -2.74 19.49
CA ASP A 123 -15.27 -3.86 20.41
C ASP A 123 -14.13 -4.91 20.36
N GLY A 124 -13.01 -4.57 19.69
CA GLY A 124 -11.91 -5.50 19.45
C GLY A 124 -12.25 -6.63 18.47
N LYS A 125 -13.44 -6.58 17.83
CA LYS A 125 -13.94 -7.61 16.92
C LYS A 125 -14.25 -7.00 15.57
N GLY A 126 -13.94 -7.77 14.52
CA GLY A 126 -14.19 -7.36 13.13
C GLY A 126 -13.28 -6.21 12.69
N VAL A 127 -12.33 -6.47 11.81
CA VAL A 127 -12.53 -6.42 10.35
C VAL A 127 -11.31 -7.07 9.71
N GLU A 128 -10.11 -6.90 10.29
CA GLU A 128 -8.86 -7.44 9.73
C GLU A 128 -8.16 -8.44 10.66
N LEU A 129 -8.08 -8.17 11.98
CA LEU A 129 -7.55 -9.12 12.97
C LEU A 129 -8.36 -10.43 13.04
N ALA A 130 -9.58 -10.47 12.52
CA ALA A 130 -10.36 -11.70 12.38
C ALA A 130 -9.81 -12.63 11.28
N HIS A 131 -9.10 -12.08 10.30
CA HIS A 131 -8.66 -12.78 9.11
C HIS A 131 -7.14 -12.91 8.98
N PHE A 132 -6.40 -12.01 9.63
CA PHE A 132 -4.95 -11.93 9.52
C PHE A 132 -4.23 -11.97 10.86
N THR A 133 -2.99 -12.43 10.82
CA THR A 133 -2.01 -12.29 11.90
C THR A 133 -1.15 -11.05 11.60
N PRO A 134 -0.89 -10.16 12.58
CA PRO A 134 0.04 -9.04 12.39
C PRO A 134 1.47 -9.48 12.07
N GLY A 135 2.14 -8.71 11.22
CA GLY A 135 3.59 -8.77 11.04
C GLY A 135 4.35 -8.00 12.12
N ASP A 136 5.67 -8.09 12.09
CA ASP A 136 6.53 -7.60 13.17
C ASP A 136 7.69 -6.68 12.73
N HIS A 137 7.94 -6.51 11.43
CA HIS A 137 9.12 -5.78 10.94
C HIS A 137 8.83 -4.87 9.73
N LEU A 138 9.72 -3.88 9.55
CA LEU A 138 9.77 -3.04 8.36
C LEU A 138 10.50 -3.77 7.23
N CYS A 139 10.10 -3.53 5.99
CA CYS A 139 10.73 -4.11 4.79
C CYS A 139 11.40 -3.01 3.96
N LEU A 140 12.70 -3.15 3.69
CA LEU A 140 13.52 -2.19 2.95
C LEU A 140 14.30 -2.89 1.85
N PHE A 141 14.15 -2.41 0.62
CA PHE A 141 14.84 -2.96 -0.55
C PHE A 141 15.26 -1.84 -1.50
N SER A 142 16.12 -2.13 -2.47
CA SER A 142 16.64 -1.13 -3.41
C SER A 142 16.34 -1.51 -4.85
N VAL A 143 15.78 -0.59 -5.62
CA VAL A 143 15.51 -0.78 -7.05
C VAL A 143 16.16 0.34 -7.84
N GLY A 144 17.13 0.00 -8.71
CA GLY A 144 17.86 1.00 -9.50
C GLY A 144 18.62 2.04 -8.65
N GLY A 145 18.98 1.68 -7.41
CA GLY A 145 19.61 2.56 -6.43
C GLY A 145 18.64 3.48 -5.68
N VAL A 146 17.32 3.34 -5.88
CA VAL A 146 16.29 4.00 -5.07
C VAL A 146 15.93 3.09 -3.91
N ARG A 147 16.08 3.57 -2.68
CA ARG A 147 15.72 2.79 -1.48
C ARG A 147 14.21 2.89 -1.24
N CYS A 148 13.55 1.74 -1.19
CA CYS A 148 12.10 1.60 -1.10
C CYS A 148 11.68 1.05 0.27
N GLY A 149 10.53 1.49 0.77
CA GLY A 149 9.81 0.89 1.89
C GLY A 149 8.42 0.42 1.47
N ALA A 150 7.81 -0.47 2.26
CA ALA A 150 6.52 -1.08 1.99
C ALA A 150 5.53 -0.81 3.14
N LEU A 151 4.28 -0.44 2.82
CA LEU A 151 3.21 -0.25 3.79
C LEU A 151 1.88 -0.75 3.24
N ILE A 152 0.95 -1.11 4.14
CA ILE A 152 -0.35 -1.62 3.74
C ILE A 152 -1.48 -0.83 4.41
N CYS A 153 -2.32 -0.23 3.56
CA CYS A 153 -3.63 0.36 3.85
C CYS A 153 -3.71 1.13 5.17
N HIS A 154 -4.42 0.57 6.17
CA HIS A 154 -4.68 1.15 7.48
C HIS A 154 -3.45 1.79 8.16
N GLU A 155 -2.25 1.32 7.82
CA GLU A 155 -0.97 1.85 8.30
C GLU A 155 -0.73 3.34 7.97
N TYR A 156 -1.53 3.95 7.09
CA TYR A 156 -1.52 5.40 6.88
C TYR A 156 -1.84 6.21 8.14
N ARG A 157 -2.50 5.58 9.13
CA ARG A 157 -2.83 6.18 10.42
C ARG A 157 -1.64 6.32 11.36
N TYR A 158 -0.48 5.77 11.00
CA TYR A 158 0.72 5.74 11.83
C TYR A 158 1.85 6.53 11.15
N PRO A 159 1.88 7.87 11.30
CA PRO A 159 2.93 8.73 10.75
C PRO A 159 4.36 8.26 11.09
N GLU A 160 4.51 7.59 12.24
CA GLU A 160 5.74 7.00 12.76
C GLU A 160 6.35 6.00 11.77
N LEU A 161 5.54 5.29 10.98
CA LEU A 161 6.04 4.33 10.01
C LEU A 161 6.75 4.99 8.83
N TYR A 162 6.18 6.06 8.28
CA TYR A 162 6.84 6.84 7.24
C TYR A 162 8.12 7.50 7.77
N ARG A 163 8.07 7.98 9.02
CA ARG A 163 9.23 8.52 9.72
C ARG A 163 10.32 7.46 9.89
N ALA A 164 9.96 6.26 10.32
CA ALA A 164 10.88 5.14 10.51
C ALA A 164 11.54 4.69 9.20
N TYR A 165 10.79 4.68 8.09
CA TYR A 165 11.32 4.43 6.75
C TYR A 165 12.28 5.54 6.30
N LYS A 166 11.90 6.81 6.51
CA LYS A 166 12.75 7.95 6.15
C LYS A 166 14.07 7.97 6.94
N GLN A 167 14.04 7.69 8.24
CA GLN A 167 15.25 7.57 9.07
C GLN A 167 16.17 6.45 8.57
N ARG A 168 15.60 5.40 7.99
CA ARG A 168 16.34 4.31 7.32
C ARG A 168 16.67 4.63 5.85
N GLY A 169 16.54 5.89 5.43
CA GLY A 169 16.95 6.35 4.10
C GLY A 169 16.01 5.97 2.96
N ALA A 170 14.76 5.56 3.24
CA ALA A 170 13.77 5.35 2.19
C ALA A 170 13.52 6.65 1.41
N GLN A 171 13.45 6.52 0.09
CA GLN A 171 13.20 7.59 -0.87
C GLN A 171 11.83 7.44 -1.53
N LEU A 172 11.33 6.21 -1.59
CA LEU A 172 10.02 5.83 -2.09
C LEU A 172 9.33 4.90 -1.10
N VAL A 173 8.07 5.16 -0.78
CA VAL A 173 7.22 4.22 -0.05
C VAL A 173 6.15 3.69 -1.02
N LEU A 174 6.05 2.38 -1.11
CA LEU A 174 5.02 1.68 -1.87
C LEU A 174 3.93 1.28 -0.90
N HIS A 175 2.82 2.01 -0.95
CA HIS A 175 1.70 1.82 -0.04
C HIS A 175 0.52 1.23 -0.79
N SER A 176 0.24 -0.04 -0.52
CA SER A 176 -0.85 -0.78 -1.17
C SER A 176 -2.15 -0.65 -0.37
N PHE A 177 -3.26 -0.45 -1.05
CA PHE A 177 -4.59 -0.25 -0.44
C PHE A 177 -5.65 -1.17 -1.07
N HIS A 178 -6.64 -1.52 -0.26
CA HIS A 178 -7.89 -2.13 -0.69
C HIS A 178 -9.10 -1.31 -0.18
N ALA A 179 -9.28 -0.11 -0.74
CA ALA A 179 -10.40 0.79 -0.47
C ALA A 179 -11.41 0.74 -1.62
N GLY A 180 -12.09 -0.39 -1.80
CA GLY A 180 -13.14 -0.59 -2.79
C GLY A 180 -13.96 -1.85 -2.54
N ASN A 181 -14.85 -2.17 -3.48
CA ASN A 181 -15.84 -3.23 -3.32
C ASN A 181 -16.76 -3.02 -2.10
N LEU A 182 -17.08 -1.75 -1.81
CA LEU A 182 -17.98 -1.39 -0.72
C LEU A 182 -19.41 -1.82 -1.07
N THR A 183 -20.10 -2.43 -0.12
CA THR A 183 -21.53 -2.70 -0.28
C THR A 183 -22.29 -1.37 -0.36
N PRO A 184 -23.44 -1.31 -1.09
CA PRO A 184 -24.24 -0.08 -1.18
C PRO A 184 -24.59 0.51 0.18
N ALA A 185 -24.97 -0.33 1.15
CA ALA A 185 -25.26 0.08 2.51
C ALA A 185 -24.03 0.68 3.23
N ARG A 186 -22.83 0.09 3.06
CA ARG A 186 -21.60 0.64 3.63
C ARG A 186 -21.21 1.96 2.98
N HIS A 187 -21.39 2.06 1.66
CA HIS A 187 -21.11 3.28 0.93
C HIS A 187 -22.03 4.42 1.40
N GLU A 188 -23.34 4.16 1.55
CA GLU A 188 -24.30 5.13 2.07
C GLU A 188 -23.96 5.56 3.50
N ALA A 189 -23.64 4.61 4.38
CA ALA A 189 -23.23 4.91 5.76
C ALA A 189 -21.98 5.82 5.83
N LEU A 190 -21.02 5.64 4.92
CA LEU A 190 -19.84 6.51 4.83
C LEU A 190 -20.17 7.90 4.28
N ARG A 191 -21.10 8.01 3.32
CA ARG A 191 -21.56 9.30 2.78
C ARG A 191 -22.28 10.13 3.84
N ALA A 192 -23.14 9.48 4.62
CA ALA A 192 -23.87 10.12 5.72
C ALA A 192 -22.94 10.76 6.76
N GLN A 193 -21.73 10.22 6.96
CA GLN A 193 -20.73 10.79 7.88
C GLN A 193 -20.06 12.06 7.38
N VAL A 194 -19.91 12.23 6.06
CA VAL A 194 -19.35 13.47 5.48
C VAL A 194 -20.39 14.59 5.57
N GLY A 195 -21.67 14.25 5.38
CA GLY A 195 -22.76 15.22 5.40
C GLY A 195 -22.79 16.10 4.13
N GLU A 196 -23.99 16.45 3.67
CA GLU A 196 -24.17 17.18 2.40
C GLU A 196 -23.56 18.59 2.43
N GLY A 197 -23.52 19.24 3.60
CA GLY A 197 -22.99 20.60 3.77
C GLY A 197 -21.47 20.74 3.56
N LEU A 198 -20.72 19.64 3.55
CA LEU A 198 -19.27 19.66 3.30
C LEU A 198 -18.90 19.64 1.82
N ALA A 199 -19.85 19.41 0.90
CA ALA A 199 -19.58 19.36 -0.54
C ALA A 199 -18.93 20.66 -1.09
N ARG A 200 -19.19 21.81 -0.44
CA ARG A 200 -18.60 23.10 -0.80
C ARG A 200 -17.11 23.24 -0.50
N VAL A 201 -16.61 22.50 0.50
CA VAL A 201 -15.20 22.54 0.95
C VAL A 201 -14.46 21.24 0.65
N ASN A 202 -15.17 20.19 0.28
CA ASN A 202 -14.60 18.88 0.03
C ASN A 202 -15.35 18.13 -1.08
N HIS A 203 -14.60 17.61 -2.05
CA HIS A 203 -15.16 16.91 -3.20
C HIS A 203 -15.27 15.38 -3.01
N GLY A 204 -14.79 14.84 -1.87
CA GLY A 204 -14.89 13.41 -1.58
C GLY A 204 -16.29 13.01 -1.09
N ALA A 205 -16.78 11.87 -1.56
CA ALA A 205 -18.07 11.33 -1.14
C ALA A 205 -17.96 10.47 0.14
N THR A 206 -16.77 9.99 0.48
CA THR A 206 -16.56 9.13 1.65
C THR A 206 -15.34 9.59 2.45
N LEU A 207 -15.33 9.34 3.77
CA LEU A 207 -14.16 9.67 4.61
C LEU A 207 -12.86 9.02 4.12
N PRO A 208 -12.81 7.76 3.63
CA PRO A 208 -11.59 7.21 3.03
C PRO A 208 -11.09 8.00 1.80
N GLU A 209 -11.98 8.43 0.91
CA GLU A 209 -11.63 9.25 -0.26
C GLU A 209 -10.95 10.57 0.13
N ILE A 210 -11.37 11.13 1.26
CA ILE A 210 -10.86 12.40 1.80
C ILE A 210 -9.57 12.17 2.58
N THR A 211 -9.66 11.36 3.64
CA THR A 211 -8.64 11.30 4.70
C THR A 211 -7.43 10.49 4.29
N MET A 212 -7.58 9.41 3.50
CA MET A 212 -6.43 8.64 3.04
C MET A 212 -5.57 9.47 2.08
N ARG A 213 -6.20 10.17 1.13
CA ARG A 213 -5.48 11.02 0.15
C ARG A 213 -4.76 12.17 0.85
N ALA A 214 -5.44 12.88 1.74
CA ALA A 214 -4.82 13.93 2.56
C ALA A 214 -3.68 13.39 3.43
N GLY A 215 -3.86 12.20 4.01
CA GLY A 215 -2.81 11.51 4.78
C GLY A 215 -1.56 11.21 3.94
N MET A 216 -1.72 10.81 2.67
CA MET A 216 -0.57 10.60 1.78
C MET A 216 0.16 11.91 1.47
N HIS A 217 -0.57 13.02 1.25
CA HIS A 217 0.07 14.33 1.06
C HIS A 217 0.92 14.72 2.26
N ALA A 218 0.33 14.64 3.45
CA ALA A 218 1.01 14.99 4.70
C ALA A 218 2.20 14.06 4.97
N SER A 219 2.04 12.75 4.74
CA SER A 219 3.11 11.78 4.98
C SER A 219 4.28 11.97 4.03
N ALA A 220 4.01 12.30 2.75
CA ALA A 220 5.05 12.57 1.77
C ALA A 220 5.81 13.87 2.10
N SER A 221 5.09 14.96 2.39
CA SER A 221 5.70 16.28 2.69
C SER A 221 6.47 16.29 4.01
N ASN A 222 5.91 15.70 5.06
CA ASN A 222 6.54 15.66 6.38
C ASN A 222 7.81 14.82 6.41
N ASN A 223 7.95 13.85 5.50
CA ASN A 223 9.09 12.93 5.47
C ASN A 223 10.00 13.13 4.25
N TYR A 224 9.62 13.98 3.29
CA TYR A 224 10.35 14.18 2.04
C TYR A 224 10.65 12.84 1.34
N VAL A 225 9.58 12.11 1.06
CA VAL A 225 9.58 10.81 0.36
C VAL A 225 8.53 10.80 -0.74
N TRP A 226 8.80 10.06 -1.80
CA TRP A 226 7.76 9.72 -2.77
C TRP A 226 6.83 8.66 -2.18
N ILE A 227 5.56 8.68 -2.53
CA ILE A 227 4.60 7.65 -2.13
C ILE A 227 3.79 7.18 -3.34
N SER A 228 3.95 5.90 -3.70
CA SER A 228 3.10 5.24 -4.69
C SER A 228 1.91 4.61 -3.98
N CYS A 229 0.70 4.95 -4.41
CA CYS A 229 -0.54 4.53 -3.76
C CYS A 229 -1.34 3.64 -4.72
N ALA A 230 -1.14 2.33 -4.66
CA ALA A 230 -1.90 1.38 -5.46
C ALA A 230 -3.20 1.02 -4.74
N ASN A 231 -4.35 1.06 -5.42
CA ASN A 231 -5.64 0.71 -4.84
C ASN A 231 -6.43 -0.21 -5.77
N THR A 232 -7.32 -1.03 -5.22
CA THR A 232 -8.28 -1.80 -6.04
C THR A 232 -9.15 -0.85 -6.87
N SER A 233 -9.47 -1.26 -8.10
CA SER A 233 -10.46 -0.60 -8.95
C SER A 233 -11.78 -1.36 -8.99
N ALA A 234 -12.04 -2.24 -8.01
CA ALA A 234 -13.33 -2.86 -7.84
C ALA A 234 -14.41 -1.78 -7.67
N ARG A 235 -15.66 -2.09 -8.02
CA ARG A 235 -16.76 -1.11 -8.01
C ARG A 235 -16.90 -0.49 -6.61
N GLU A 236 -17.31 0.78 -6.58
CA GLU A 236 -17.30 1.61 -5.36
C GLU A 236 -15.90 1.75 -4.72
N SER A 237 -14.84 1.75 -5.54
CA SER A 237 -13.50 2.15 -5.09
C SER A 237 -13.54 3.61 -4.64
N CYS A 238 -13.11 3.86 -3.40
CA CYS A 238 -13.14 5.19 -2.79
C CYS A 238 -12.28 6.19 -3.56
N TRP A 239 -11.18 5.74 -4.17
CA TRP A 239 -10.24 6.58 -4.90
C TRP A 239 -9.36 5.73 -5.83
N SER A 240 -8.88 6.31 -6.93
CA SER A 240 -8.01 5.63 -7.89
C SER A 240 -6.55 5.74 -7.53
N ALA A 241 -5.74 4.74 -7.92
CA ALA A 241 -4.32 4.73 -7.69
C ALA A 241 -3.64 6.03 -8.18
N PHE A 242 -2.69 6.52 -7.38
CA PHE A 242 -2.01 7.80 -7.59
C PHE A 242 -0.58 7.78 -7.07
N MET A 243 0.19 8.82 -7.40
CA MET A 243 1.54 9.04 -6.90
C MET A 243 1.63 10.41 -6.23
N VAL A 244 2.31 10.48 -5.08
CA VAL A 244 2.61 11.71 -4.35
C VAL A 244 4.11 11.98 -4.36
N ARG A 245 4.47 13.23 -4.62
CA ARG A 245 5.85 13.72 -4.53
C ARG A 245 6.28 14.06 -3.10
N PRO A 246 7.60 14.20 -2.86
CA PRO A 246 8.15 14.66 -1.59
C PRO A 246 7.65 16.04 -1.11
N ASP A 247 7.09 16.88 -1.99
CA ASP A 247 6.47 18.17 -1.63
C ASP A 247 4.96 18.05 -1.33
N GLY A 248 4.40 16.83 -1.31
CA GLY A 248 2.99 16.57 -1.06
C GLY A 248 2.08 16.71 -2.29
N VAL A 249 2.63 17.00 -3.47
CA VAL A 249 1.85 17.16 -4.71
C VAL A 249 1.53 15.81 -5.34
N ILE A 250 0.25 15.57 -5.68
CA ILE A 250 -0.13 14.43 -6.54
C ILE A 250 0.27 14.72 -7.98
N THR A 251 1.16 13.91 -8.55
CA THR A 251 1.65 14.09 -9.93
C THR A 251 0.82 13.37 -10.98
N GLY A 252 -0.10 12.52 -10.57
CA GLY A 252 -0.98 11.78 -11.46
C GLY A 252 -1.88 10.83 -10.70
N GLN A 253 -3.01 10.49 -11.32
CA GLN A 253 -3.96 9.51 -10.80
C GLN A 253 -4.57 8.75 -11.98
N LEU A 254 -4.96 7.51 -11.75
CA LEU A 254 -5.79 6.76 -12.69
C LEU A 254 -7.26 7.18 -12.59
N ARG A 255 -8.10 6.64 -13.45
CA ARG A 255 -9.56 6.78 -13.35
C ARG A 255 -10.11 5.80 -12.32
N ARG A 256 -11.03 6.23 -11.46
CA ARG A 256 -11.75 5.33 -10.53
C ARG A 256 -12.43 4.20 -11.30
N ASN A 257 -12.52 3.03 -10.67
CA ASN A 257 -13.21 1.85 -11.17
C ASN A 257 -12.73 1.34 -12.56
N THR A 258 -11.52 1.72 -13.00
CA THR A 258 -10.97 1.36 -14.30
C THR A 258 -9.59 0.72 -14.13
N ALA A 259 -9.38 -0.50 -14.62
CA ALA A 259 -8.05 -1.12 -14.53
C ALA A 259 -7.01 -0.35 -15.34
N GLY A 260 -5.79 -0.20 -14.81
CA GLY A 260 -4.73 0.54 -15.49
C GLY A 260 -3.42 0.61 -14.71
N ALA A 261 -2.42 1.24 -15.33
CA ALA A 261 -1.11 1.50 -14.74
C ALA A 261 -0.72 2.97 -14.96
N LEU A 262 -0.46 3.69 -13.88
CA LEU A 262 0.10 5.05 -13.88
C LEU A 262 1.62 4.95 -13.83
N LEU A 263 2.28 5.49 -14.86
CA LEU A 263 3.73 5.49 -14.94
C LEU A 263 4.23 6.80 -14.35
N THR A 264 5.16 6.73 -13.41
CA THR A 264 5.78 7.92 -12.81
C THR A 264 7.28 7.73 -12.66
N ARG A 265 8.02 8.73 -13.12
CA ARG A 265 9.48 8.80 -12.94
C ARG A 265 9.80 9.35 -11.56
N VAL A 266 10.28 8.49 -10.69
CA VAL A 266 10.76 8.83 -9.35
C VAL A 266 12.24 9.20 -9.46
N ASP A 267 12.55 10.48 -9.33
CA ASP A 267 13.94 10.94 -9.25
C ASP A 267 14.28 11.31 -7.79
N PRO A 268 15.07 10.49 -7.07
CA PRO A 268 15.47 10.80 -5.71
C PRO A 268 16.45 11.99 -5.61
N ARG A 269 17.03 12.44 -6.73
CA ARG A 269 17.94 13.59 -6.78
C ARG A 269 17.20 14.89 -7.03
N ALA A 270 15.96 14.83 -7.51
CA ALA A 270 15.14 16.01 -7.71
C ALA A 270 15.04 16.80 -6.39
N ARG A 271 15.17 18.12 -6.51
CA ARG A 271 15.04 19.05 -5.40
C ARG A 271 13.69 19.73 -5.52
N PHE A 272 12.77 19.37 -4.64
CA PHE A 272 11.50 20.06 -4.46
C PHE A 272 11.65 21.11 -3.37
N TYR A 273 10.85 22.19 -3.49
CA TYR A 273 10.76 23.19 -2.44
C TYR A 273 10.39 22.52 -1.11
N ASP A 274 11.09 22.93 -0.08
CA ASP A 274 11.00 22.33 1.24
C ASP A 274 11.28 23.39 2.30
N SER A 275 10.20 24.01 2.79
CA SER A 275 10.26 24.99 3.88
C SER A 275 10.82 24.42 5.18
N THR A 276 10.89 23.09 5.31
CA THR A 276 11.29 22.41 6.54
C THR A 276 12.68 21.80 6.48
N VAL A 277 13.42 21.93 5.37
CA VAL A 277 14.70 21.23 5.15
C VAL A 277 15.70 21.43 6.29
N ALA A 278 15.80 22.65 6.83
CA ALA A 278 16.71 23.00 7.93
C ALA A 278 16.32 22.35 9.28
N TRP A 279 15.06 21.95 9.43
CA TRP A 279 14.46 21.51 10.69
C TRP A 279 14.12 20.04 10.69
N ARG A 280 13.71 19.48 9.55
CA ARG A 280 13.17 18.13 9.44
C ARG A 280 14.13 17.10 10.02
N ASP A 281 15.37 17.08 9.56
CA ASP A 281 16.35 16.09 9.98
C ASP A 281 16.71 16.23 11.47
N ARG A 282 16.69 17.46 11.99
CA ARG A 282 16.89 17.72 13.42
C ARG A 282 15.71 17.23 14.26
N ALA A 283 14.48 17.49 13.80
CA ALA A 283 13.27 16.95 14.43
C ALA A 283 13.24 15.41 14.35
N MET A 284 13.65 14.81 13.22
CA MET A 284 13.75 13.36 13.05
C MET A 284 14.75 12.72 14.02
N ARG A 285 15.86 13.40 14.30
CA ARG A 285 16.88 12.95 15.26
C ARG A 285 16.51 13.23 16.72
N GLY A 286 15.32 13.80 16.96
CA GLY A 286 14.91 14.20 18.30
C GLY A 286 15.76 15.30 18.90
N VAL A 287 16.40 16.17 18.08
CA VAL A 287 17.14 17.35 18.60
C VAL A 287 16.19 18.45 19.07
N LEU A 288 15.00 18.50 18.47
CA LEU A 288 13.95 19.47 18.80
C LEU A 288 12.86 18.74 19.59
N HIS A 289 13.02 18.66 20.91
CA HIS A 289 12.07 18.01 21.82
C HIS A 289 12.06 18.73 23.18
N SER A 290 10.95 18.66 23.90
CA SER A 290 10.73 19.38 25.18
C SER A 290 10.81 18.50 26.43
N GLY A 291 11.37 17.28 26.34
CA GLY A 291 11.40 16.32 27.47
C GLY A 291 12.14 15.03 27.15
N ALA A 292 12.03 13.95 27.93
CA ALA A 292 12.62 12.66 27.55
C ALA A 292 11.82 11.99 26.41
N LEU A 293 12.48 11.22 25.55
CA LEU A 293 11.78 10.30 24.65
C LEU A 293 11.07 9.24 25.50
N VAL A 294 9.77 9.06 25.27
CA VAL A 294 8.96 8.06 26.00
C VAL A 294 9.18 6.70 25.33
N ASP A 295 9.64 5.74 26.12
CA ASP A 295 9.71 4.32 25.76
C ASP A 295 8.60 3.59 26.52
N ASP A 296 7.59 3.09 25.82
CA ASP A 296 6.40 2.46 26.40
C ASP A 296 6.20 1.06 25.77
N PRO A 297 6.03 -0.01 26.57
CA PRO A 297 5.79 -1.36 26.06
C PRO A 297 4.59 -1.46 25.09
N ARG A 298 3.58 -0.57 25.24
CA ARG A 298 2.43 -0.49 24.33
C ARG A 298 2.81 -0.05 22.92
N SER A 299 3.97 0.60 22.74
CA SER A 299 4.50 0.93 21.42
C SER A 299 5.07 -0.30 20.68
N ALA A 300 5.33 -1.40 21.40
CA ALA A 300 5.83 -2.66 20.85
C ALA A 300 4.77 -3.78 20.83
N ASP A 301 3.77 -3.77 21.71
CA ASP A 301 2.66 -4.74 21.69
C ASP A 301 1.68 -4.42 20.56
N ARG A 302 1.77 -5.19 19.47
CA ARG A 302 0.90 -5.07 18.28
C ARG A 302 -0.26 -6.08 18.28
N THR A 303 -0.42 -6.82 19.38
CA THR A 303 -1.39 -7.92 19.49
C THR A 303 -2.52 -7.63 20.46
N ARG A 304 -2.30 -6.71 21.42
CA ARG A 304 -3.30 -6.26 22.39
C ARG A 304 -3.58 -4.77 22.14
N LEU A 305 -4.78 -4.48 21.66
CA LEU A 305 -5.34 -3.12 21.62
C LEU A 305 -6.45 -3.01 22.65
#